data_AF-A0A3S4UTM3-F1
#
_entry.id   AF-A0A3S4UTM3-F1
#
_cell.length_a   1.000
_cell.length_b   1.000
_cell.length_c   1.000
_cell.angle_alpha   90.00
_cell.angle_beta   90.00
_cell.angle_gamma   90.00
#
_symmetry.space_group_name_H-M   'P 1'
#
loop_
_entity.id
_entity.type
_entity.pdbx_description
1 polymer ?
#
loop_
_entity_poly.entity_id
_entity_poly.type
_entity_poly.pdbx_seq_one_letter_code
_entity_poly.pdbx_strand_id
1 'polypeptide(L)' 'MKAQIPTEEVNNPAHWILGLFYFNKNDHRIFPPKRFKYLGSTINFANPYSIFAYLIIIGAVLGILYVLQNLSIFN' A
#
# COMPACT_ATOMS: atom_id res chain seq x y z
N MET A 1 -4.60 21.41 4.41
CA MET A 1 -4.60 20.50 3.25
C MET A 1 -3.19 20.48 2.67
N LYS A 2 -2.38 19.44 2.92
CA LYS A 2 -1.07 19.33 2.25
C LYS A 2 -1.33 18.88 0.81
N ALA A 3 -0.87 19.69 -0.14
CA ALA A 3 -1.07 19.48 -1.56
C ALA A 3 -0.68 18.03 -1.93
N GLN A 4 -1.57 17.35 -2.65
CA GLN A 4 -1.28 16.08 -3.31
C GLN A 4 0.04 16.25 -4.07
N ILE A 5 1.08 15.47 -3.75
CA ILE A 5 2.33 15.52 -4.49
C ILE A 5 2.01 15.30 -5.98
N PRO A 6 2.54 16.14 -6.90
CA PRO A 6 2.32 16.00 -8.33
C PRO A 6 2.61 14.56 -8.77
N THR A 7 1.76 14.00 -9.61
CA THR A 7 1.89 12.58 -9.99
C THR A 7 3.20 12.22 -10.70
N GLU A 8 3.97 13.22 -11.12
CA GLU A 8 5.29 13.07 -11.72
C GLU A 8 6.33 12.55 -10.71
N GLU A 9 6.23 12.92 -9.43
CA GLU A 9 7.11 12.44 -8.35
C GLU A 9 6.93 10.95 -8.03
N VAL A 10 5.76 10.39 -8.33
CA VAL A 10 5.48 8.95 -8.13
C VAL A 10 6.34 8.11 -9.08
N ASN A 11 6.63 8.62 -10.27
CA ASN A 11 7.42 7.90 -11.27
C ASN A 11 8.93 8.14 -11.15
N ASN A 12 9.36 8.98 -10.21
CA ASN A 12 10.76 9.24 -9.96
C ASN A 12 11.46 7.93 -9.55
N PRO A 13 12.41 7.40 -10.34
CA PRO A 13 13.07 6.13 -10.06
C PRO A 13 13.83 6.13 -8.74
N ALA A 14 14.24 7.30 -8.22
CA ALA A 14 14.90 7.43 -6.92
C ALA A 14 14.02 6.97 -5.75
N HIS A 15 12.69 6.99 -5.91
CA HIS A 15 11.74 6.52 -4.89
C HIS A 15 11.42 5.03 -5.01
N TRP A 16 11.93 4.32 -6.02
CA TRP A 16 11.66 2.90 -6.26
C TRP A 16 12.89 2.05 -5.98
N ILE A 17 12.99 1.53 -4.76
CA ILE A 17 14.05 0.62 -4.35
C ILE A 17 13.86 -0.71 -5.10
N LEU A 18 14.89 -1.13 -5.84
CA LEU A 18 14.87 -2.30 -6.73
C LEU A 18 13.76 -2.24 -7.81
N GLY A 19 13.20 -1.05 -8.08
CA GLY A 19 12.06 -0.91 -8.98
C GLY A 19 10.72 -1.43 -8.43
N LEU A 20 10.68 -1.92 -7.18
CA LEU A 20 9.52 -2.58 -6.59
C LEU A 20 8.97 -1.86 -5.35
N PHE A 21 9.86 -1.46 -4.42
CA PHE A 21 9.43 -0.89 -3.15
C PHE A 21 9.46 0.63 -3.21
N TYR A 22 8.30 1.25 -2.98
CA TYR A 22 8.18 2.70 -2.97
C TYR A 22 8.59 3.28 -1.62
N PHE A 23 9.51 4.24 -1.65
CA PHE A 23 10.07 4.90 -0.47
C PHE A 23 10.22 6.40 -0.73
N ASN A 24 9.30 7.20 -0.18
CA ASN A 24 9.35 8.66 -0.30
C ASN A 24 8.96 9.34 1.02
N LYS A 25 9.93 9.94 1.71
CA LYS A 25 9.70 10.63 3.00
C LYS A 25 8.80 11.87 2.88
N ASN A 26 8.73 12.47 1.70
CA ASN A 26 7.92 13.65 1.44
C ASN A 26 6.46 13.27 1.16
N ASP A 27 6.19 12.02 0.77
CA ASP A 27 4.86 11.52 0.44
C ASP A 27 4.08 11.02 1.66
N HIS A 28 3.22 11.90 2.17
CA HIS A 28 2.40 11.61 3.35
C HIS A 28 1.11 10.83 3.05
N ARG A 29 0.86 10.40 1.81
CA ARG A 29 -0.31 9.58 1.48
C ARG A 29 -0.23 8.22 2.18
N ILE A 30 -1.35 7.75 2.71
CA ILE A 30 -1.49 6.40 3.28
C ILE A 30 -1.52 5.36 2.14
N PHE A 31 -2.20 5.70 1.04
CA PHE A 31 -2.34 4.85 -0.15
C PHE A 31 -1.79 5.59 -1.39
N PRO A 32 -0.46 5.76 -1.52
CA PRO A 32 0.12 6.31 -2.74
C PRO A 32 -0.21 5.42 -3.95
N PRO A 33 -0.35 5.98 -5.17
CA PRO A 33 -0.55 5.17 -6.37
C PRO A 33 0.71 4.35 -6.69
N LYS A 34 0.53 3.16 -7.26
CA LYS A 34 1.63 2.40 -7.88
C LYS A 34 2.20 3.16 -9.08
N ARG A 35 3.43 2.81 -9.48
CA ARG A 35 4.12 3.34 -10.68
C ARG A 35 3.21 3.32 -11.91
N PHE A 36 2.57 2.17 -12.13
CA PHE A 36 1.48 2.04 -13.07
C PHE A 36 0.16 2.33 -12.36
N LYS A 37 -0.35 3.56 -12.48
CA LYS A 37 -1.50 4.07 -11.72
C LYS A 37 -2.75 3.19 -11.80
N TYR A 38 -2.95 2.47 -12.90
CA TYR A 38 -4.09 1.56 -13.10
C TYR A 38 -4.00 0.27 -12.26
N LEU A 39 -2.84 -0.03 -11.67
CA LEU A 39 -2.66 -1.16 -10.74
C LEU A 39 -3.07 -0.82 -9.29
N GLY A 40 -3.64 0.36 -9.05
CA GLY A 40 -4.08 0.81 -7.73
C GLY A 40 -2.96 1.42 -6.88
N SER A 41 -2.97 1.14 -5.59
CA SER A 41 -2.07 1.74 -4.59
C SER A 41 -0.90 0.84 -4.19
N THR A 42 0.15 1.43 -3.63
CA THR A 42 1.31 0.74 -3.05
C THR A 42 1.52 1.16 -1.60
N ILE A 43 2.38 0.43 -0.88
CA ILE A 43 2.89 0.85 0.44
C ILE A 43 3.98 1.89 0.22
N ASN A 44 3.93 3.00 0.96
CA ASN A 44 5.10 3.87 1.13
C ASN A 44 5.87 3.41 2.37
N PHE A 45 7.01 2.75 2.16
CA PHE A 45 7.84 2.25 3.26
C PHE A 45 8.54 3.35 4.07
N ALA A 46 8.46 4.62 3.64
CA ALA A 46 8.90 5.77 4.42
C ALA A 46 7.80 6.35 5.34
N ASN A 47 6.55 5.84 5.25
CA ASN A 47 5.40 6.35 6.00
C ASN A 47 4.84 5.24 6.91
N PRO A 48 5.06 5.29 8.24
CA PRO A 48 4.55 4.30 9.18
C PRO A 48 3.03 4.10 9.09
N TYR A 49 2.26 5.16 8.84
CA TYR A 49 0.81 5.06 8.68
C TYR A 49 0.39 4.28 7.43
N SER A 50 1.16 4.39 6.34
CA SER A 50 0.95 3.57 5.14
C SER A 50 1.20 2.10 5.44
N ILE A 51 2.30 1.80 6.14
CA ILE A 51 2.63 0.43 6.56
C ILE A 51 1.52 -0.15 7.44
N PHE A 52 1.11 0.57 8.49
CA PHE A 52 0.04 0.12 9.39
C PHE A 52 -1.28 -0.12 8.65
N ALA A 53 -1.67 0.77 7.74
CA ALA A 53 -2.91 0.61 6.97
C ALA A 53 -2.90 -0.69 6.15
N TYR A 54 -1.78 -1.01 5.48
CA TYR A 54 -1.67 -2.26 4.73
C TYR A 54 -1.60 -3.50 5.63
N LEU A 55 -0.94 -3.42 6.79
CA LEU A 55 -0.96 -4.52 7.77
C LEU A 55 -2.36 -4.82 8.28
N ILE A 56 -3.18 -3.79 8.54
CA ILE A 56 -4.59 -3.94 8.93
C ILE A 56 -5.39 -4.62 7.80
N ILE A 57 -5.21 -4.18 6.55
CA ILE A 57 -5.90 -4.79 5.39
C ILE A 57 -5.51 -6.27 5.25
N ILE A 58 -4.21 -6.59 5.31
CA ILE A 58 -3.72 -7.97 5.23
C ILE A 58 -4.28 -8.80 6.38
N GLY A 59 -4.23 -8.27 7.61
CA GLY A 59 -4.79 -8.95 8.79
C GLY A 59 -6.30 -9.20 8.68
N ALA A 60 -7.06 -8.23 8.18
CA ALA A 60 -8.49 -8.39 7.97
C ALA A 60 -8.80 -9.46 6.91
N VAL A 61 -8.10 -9.46 5.78
CA VAL A 61 -8.26 -10.49 4.73
C VAL A 61 -7.94 -11.87 5.28
N LEU A 62 -6.79 -12.04 5.96
CA LEU A 62 -6.40 -13.32 6.55
C LEU A 62 -7.40 -13.78 7.63
N GLY A 63 -7.89 -12.85 8.46
CA GLY A 63 -8.90 -13.14 9.48
C GLY A 63 -10.22 -13.61 8.88
N ILE A 64 -10.69 -12.97 7.80
CA ILE A 64 -11.89 -13.40 7.06
C ILE A 64 -11.66 -14.80 6.48
N LEU A 65 -10.54 -15.04 5.80
CA LEU A 65 -10.22 -16.35 5.23
C LEU A 65 -10.19 -17.45 6.29
N TYR A 66 -9.58 -17.16 7.45
CA TYR A 66 -9.57 -18.07 8.59
C TYR A 66 -10.99 -18.39 9.07
N VAL A 67 -11.84 -17.38 9.27
CA VAL A 67 -13.23 -17.60 9.69
C VAL A 67 -13.99 -18.44 8.66
N LEU A 68 -13.86 -18.14 7.37
CA LEU A 68 -14.53 -18.88 6.29
C LEU A 68 -14.11 -20.36 6.24
N GLN A 69 -12.83 -20.67 6.46
CA GLN A 69 -12.34 -22.05 6.55
C GLN A 69 -12.94 -22.80 7.75
N ASN A 70 -13.13 -22.12 8.89
CA ASN A 70 -13.63 -22.73 10.12
C ASN A 70 -15.17 -22.85 10.17
N LEU A 71 -15.91 -22.11 9.34
CA LEU A 71 -17.38 -22.15 9.28
C LEU A 71 -17.93 -23.36 8.52
N SER A 72 -17.12 -24.37 8.18
CA SER A 72 -17.52 -25.53 7.36
C SER A 72 -18.09 -25.15 5.99
N ILE A 73 -17.88 -23.91 5.52
CA ILE A 73 -18.31 -23.44 4.18
C ILE A 73 -17.60 -24.23 3.07
N PHE A 74 -16.51 -24.92 3.41
CA PHE A 74 -15.69 -25.74 2.52
C PHE A 74 -15.47 -27.18 3.00
N ASN A 75 -16.20 -27.65 4.03
CA ASN A 75 -16.13 -29.05 4.52
C ASN A 75 -17.40 -29.82 4.16
#